data_AF-A0A2M8F624-F1
#
_entry.id   AF-A0A2M8F624-F1
#
_cell.length_a   1.000
_cell.length_b   1.000
_cell.length_c   1.000
_cell.angle_alpha   90.00
_cell.angle_beta   90.00
_cell.angle_gamma   90.00
#
_symmetry.space_group_name_H-M   'P 1'
#
loop_
_entity.id
_entity.type
_entity.pdbx_description
1 polymer ?
#
loop_
_entity_poly.entity_id
_entity_poly.type
_entity_poly.pdbx_seq_one_letter_code
_entity_poly.pdbx_strand_id
1 'polypeptide(L)'
;MELLYKLGVDWKLLIAQVINFAILLFILGKFVYRPVLKMLETRTKTIEKGIHDAQESEKRLKEAEQTEREQIAEAHRKVGELLDTARSEAESLKKEIVDSARAQSEDMMQKTKVQLREEKEAMLGEARGELSELVLMATEKILKREFTQEDQKRLAEALSSEMKSVK
;
A
#
# COMPACT_ATOMS: atom_id res chain seq x y z
N MET A 1 13.70 69.99 89.64
CA MET A 1 14.03 70.44 88.27
C MET A 1 15.44 71.03 88.16
N GLU A 2 16.38 70.73 89.08
CA GLU A 2 17.80 71.19 88.98
C GLU A 2 18.83 70.04 88.95
N LEU A 3 18.39 68.78 89.09
CA LEU A 3 19.29 67.60 89.10
C LEU A 3 19.57 67.00 87.71
N LEU A 4 18.85 67.43 86.67
CA LEU A 4 19.03 66.91 85.30
C LEU A 4 20.05 67.74 84.48
N TYR A 5 20.17 69.05 84.75
CA TYR A 5 21.04 69.94 83.96
C TYR A 5 22.53 69.79 84.29
N LYS A 6 22.88 69.39 85.54
CA LYS A 6 24.27 69.12 85.96
C LYS A 6 24.82 67.74 85.54
N LEU A 7 23.98 66.89 84.94
CA LEU A 7 24.41 65.60 84.39
C LEU A 7 24.82 65.68 82.91
N GLY A 8 24.83 66.87 82.31
CA GLY A 8 25.19 67.05 80.89
C GLY A 8 24.18 66.42 79.92
N VAL A 9 23.00 66.02 80.41
CA VAL A 9 21.96 65.39 79.62
C VAL A 9 20.84 66.40 79.37
N ASP A 10 20.92 67.06 78.23
CA ASP A 10 19.83 67.87 77.70
C ASP A 10 18.67 66.96 77.27
N TRP A 11 17.57 66.98 78.02
CA TRP A 11 16.36 66.19 77.72
C TRP A 11 15.80 66.46 76.31
N LYS A 12 15.99 67.68 75.80
CA LYS A 12 15.65 68.07 74.42
C LYS A 12 16.50 67.34 73.39
N LEU A 13 17.80 67.17 73.66
CA LEU A 13 18.73 66.44 72.79
C LEU A 13 18.42 64.94 72.79
N LEU A 14 18.08 64.35 73.94
CA LEU A 14 17.65 62.96 74.02
C LEU A 14 16.37 62.70 73.20
N ILE A 15 15.34 63.54 73.33
CA ILE A 15 14.11 63.40 72.54
C ILE A 15 14.41 63.53 71.04
N ALA A 16 15.24 64.51 70.64
CA ALA A 16 15.65 64.68 69.25
C ALA A 16 16.42 63.46 68.71
N GLN A 17 17.29 62.86 69.52
CA GLN A 17 18.03 61.65 69.16
C GLN A 17 17.13 60.42 69.02
N VAL A 18 16.14 60.25 69.92
CA VAL A 18 15.14 59.18 69.82
C VAL A 18 14.29 59.33 68.56
N ILE A 19 13.84 60.56 68.25
CA ILE A 19 13.07 60.82 67.02
C ILE A 19 13.92 60.54 65.78
N ASN A 20 15.19 60.98 65.75
CA ASN A 20 16.10 60.71 64.64
C ASN A 20 16.34 59.20 64.47
N PHE A 21 16.58 58.47 65.57
CA PHE A 21 16.72 57.02 65.54
C PHE A 21 15.44 56.33 65.05
N ALA A 22 14.26 56.78 65.47
CA ALA A 22 12.98 56.24 65.01
C ALA A 22 12.75 56.49 63.51
N ILE A 23 13.09 57.68 63.01
CA ILE A 23 13.03 58.00 61.57
C ILE A 23 14.00 57.09 60.79
N LEU A 24 15.23 56.92 61.27
CA LEU A 24 16.21 56.05 60.64
C LEU A 24 15.75 54.59 60.63
N LEU A 25 15.19 54.10 61.74
CA LEU A 25 14.64 52.75 61.85
C LEU A 25 13.45 52.54 60.91
N PHE A 26 12.57 53.55 60.77
CA PHE A 26 11.47 53.50 59.82
C PHE A 26 11.96 53.44 58.37
N ILE A 27 12.95 54.25 58.00
CA ILE A 27 13.56 54.23 56.68
C ILE A 27 14.21 52.87 56.43
N LEU A 28 15.00 52.35 57.38
CA LEU A 28 15.69 51.07 57.24
C LEU A 28 14.72 49.88 57.13
N GLY A 29 13.67 49.87 57.97
CA GLY A 29 12.63 48.85 57.94
C GLY A 29 11.80 48.87 56.66
N LYS A 30 11.52 50.04 56.08
CA LYS A 30 10.73 50.13 54.85
C LYS A 30 11.58 49.95 53.58
N PHE A 31 12.77 50.53 53.54
CA PHE A 31 13.63 50.55 52.34
C PHE A 31 14.63 49.41 52.25
N VAL A 32 15.12 48.83 53.36
CA VAL A 32 16.14 47.78 53.32
C VAL A 32 15.54 46.41 53.60
N TYR A 33 14.71 46.29 54.64
CA TYR A 33 14.16 44.99 55.04
C TYR A 33 13.25 44.38 53.96
N ARG A 34 12.38 45.21 53.34
CA ARG A 34 11.48 44.74 52.27
C ARG A 34 12.19 44.20 51.01
N PRO A 35 13.17 44.89 50.38
CA PRO A 35 13.85 44.33 49.22
C PRO A 35 14.70 43.11 49.55
N VAL A 36 15.30 43.03 50.75
CA VAL A 36 16.06 41.85 51.16
C VAL A 36 15.17 40.61 51.28
N LEU A 37 14.01 40.74 51.95
CA LEU A 37 13.03 39.65 52.02
C LEU A 37 12.52 39.23 50.64
N LYS A 38 12.19 40.21 49.79
CA LYS A 38 11.77 39.92 48.41
C LYS A 38 12.85 39.16 47.64
N MET A 39 14.11 39.55 47.78
CA MET A 39 15.23 38.87 47.12
C MET A 39 15.39 37.42 47.60
N LEU A 40 15.22 37.18 48.90
CA LEU A 40 15.23 35.82 49.46
C LEU A 40 14.04 34.99 48.96
N GLU A 41 12.82 35.53 48.98
CA GLU A 41 11.65 34.85 48.44
C GLU A 41 11.79 34.53 46.95
N THR A 42 12.31 35.47 46.15
CA THR A 42 12.59 35.24 44.73
C THR A 42 13.61 34.12 44.56
N ARG A 43 14.70 34.11 45.33
CA ARG A 43 15.71 33.04 45.27
C ARG A 43 15.10 31.69 45.61
N THR A 44 14.34 31.59 46.70
CA THR A 44 13.67 30.34 47.09
C THR A 44 12.72 29.86 46.00
N LYS A 45 11.87 30.74 45.47
CA LYS A 45 10.95 30.40 44.37
C LYS A 45 11.66 29.96 43.10
N THR A 46 12.77 30.59 42.73
CA THR A 46 13.55 30.21 41.56
C THR A 46 14.19 28.83 41.74
N ILE A 47 14.69 28.52 42.94
CA ILE A 47 15.27 27.21 43.23
C ILE A 47 14.19 26.13 43.25
N GLU A 48 13.08 26.35 43.96
CA GLU A 48 11.95 25.42 43.99
C GLU A 48 11.40 25.15 42.59
N LYS A 49 11.20 26.21 41.79
CA LYS A 49 10.78 26.07 40.41
C LYS A 49 11.81 25.30 39.57
N GLY A 50 13.10 25.60 39.72
CA GLY A 50 14.15 24.89 38.99
C GLY A 50 14.20 23.39 39.32
N ILE A 51 14.00 23.02 40.59
CA ILE A 51 13.93 21.62 41.02
C ILE A 51 12.66 20.95 40.47
N HIS A 52 11.51 21.61 40.57
CA HIS A 52 10.25 21.10 40.04
C HIS A 52 10.31 20.89 38.52
N ASP A 53 10.78 21.89 37.78
CA ASP A 53 10.91 21.84 36.32
C ASP A 53 11.90 20.75 35.88
N ALA A 54 12.98 20.53 36.64
CA ALA A 54 13.93 19.44 36.40
C ALA A 54 13.30 18.06 36.61
N GLN A 55 12.57 17.88 37.72
CA GLN A 55 11.85 16.62 38.00
C GLN A 55 10.77 16.34 36.95
N GLU A 56 10.02 17.36 36.55
CA GLU A 56 9.01 17.23 35.51
C GLU A 56 9.63 16.90 34.15
N SER A 57 10.75 17.54 33.81
CA SER A 57 11.49 17.24 32.58
C SER A 57 12.02 15.82 32.55
N GLU A 58 12.56 15.32 33.67
CA GLU A 58 13.02 13.94 33.78
C GLU A 58 11.86 12.94 33.64
N LYS A 59 10.70 13.25 34.26
CA LYS A 59 9.50 12.44 34.13
C LYS A 59 9.01 12.38 32.68
N ARG A 60 8.89 13.54 32.03
CA ARG A 60 8.47 13.64 30.62
C ARG A 60 9.45 12.93 29.69
N LEU A 61 10.75 12.99 29.97
CA LEU A 61 11.76 12.26 29.20
C LEU A 61 11.54 10.74 29.32
N LYS A 62 11.35 10.22 30.54
CA LYS A 62 11.06 8.79 30.76
C LYS A 62 9.77 8.34 30.08
N GLU A 63 8.71 9.16 30.15
CA GLU A 63 7.44 8.89 29.46
C GLU A 63 7.60 8.89 27.93
N ALA A 64 8.38 9.83 27.39
CA ALA A 64 8.68 9.91 25.96
C ALA A 64 9.49 8.69 25.49
N GLU A 65 10.54 8.30 26.23
CA GLU A 65 11.35 7.11 25.93
C GLU A 65 10.52 5.83 25.98
N GLN A 66 9.60 5.71 26.96
CA GLN A 66 8.69 4.57 27.05
C GLN A 66 7.73 4.53 25.86
N THR A 67 7.13 5.68 25.52
CA THR A 67 6.22 5.81 24.37
C THR A 67 6.93 5.51 23.06
N GLU A 68 8.16 5.98 22.88
CA GLU A 68 8.98 5.70 21.70
C GLU A 68 9.24 4.19 21.56
N ARG A 69 9.63 3.52 22.64
CA ARG A 69 9.84 2.06 22.65
C ARG A 69 8.56 1.31 22.31
N GLU A 70 7.43 1.74 22.84
CA GLU A 70 6.11 1.14 22.55
C GLU A 70 5.73 1.33 21.08
N GLN A 71 5.93 2.53 20.53
CA GLN A 71 5.67 2.83 19.11
C GLN A 71 6.58 2.01 18.19
N ILE A 72 7.87 1.88 18.51
CA ILE A 72 8.80 1.04 17.74
C ILE A 72 8.36 -0.43 17.80
N ALA A 73 7.99 -0.94 18.98
CA ALA A 73 7.52 -2.31 19.13
C ALA A 73 6.20 -2.56 18.36
N GLU A 74 5.26 -1.62 18.41
CA GLU A 74 4.01 -1.68 17.65
C GLU A 74 4.27 -1.63 16.14
N ALA A 75 5.17 -0.76 15.68
CA ALA A 75 5.56 -0.68 14.28
C ALA A 75 6.16 -2.01 13.79
N HIS A 76 7.04 -2.65 14.57
CA HIS A 76 7.58 -3.96 14.23
C HIS A 76 6.51 -5.04 14.15
N ARG A 77 5.52 -5.05 15.06
CA ARG A 77 4.39 -5.99 14.99
C ARG A 77 3.56 -5.78 13.72
N LYS A 78 3.19 -4.53 13.43
CA LYS A 78 2.43 -4.17 12.21
C LYS A 78 3.17 -4.56 10.93
N VAL A 79 4.49 -4.35 10.89
CA VAL A 79 5.31 -4.78 9.74
C VAL A 79 5.32 -6.30 9.60
N GLY A 80 5.42 -7.04 10.71
CA GLY A 80 5.32 -8.51 10.70
C GLY A 80 3.97 -8.98 10.15
N GLU A 81 2.87 -8.46 10.70
CA GLU A 81 1.50 -8.78 10.26
C GLU A 81 1.27 -8.43 8.78
N LEU A 82 1.77 -7.27 8.32
CA LEU A 82 1.68 -6.86 6.93
C LEU A 82 2.46 -7.81 6.02
N LEU A 83 3.67 -8.21 6.42
CA LEU A 83 4.50 -9.13 5.63
C LEU A 83 3.87 -10.52 5.54
N ASP A 84 3.30 -11.02 6.64
CA ASP A 84 2.61 -12.31 6.64
C ASP A 84 1.34 -12.27 5.79
N THR A 85 0.57 -11.18 5.86
CA THR A 85 -0.60 -10.97 5.00
C THR A 85 -0.19 -10.91 3.53
N ALA A 86 0.83 -10.12 3.19
CA ALA A 86 1.34 -9.99 1.83
C ALA A 86 1.85 -11.33 1.28
N ARG A 87 2.51 -12.17 2.11
CA ARG A 87 2.95 -13.51 1.72
C ARG A 87 1.76 -14.44 1.46
N SER A 88 0.75 -14.41 2.32
CA SER A 88 -0.47 -15.21 2.15
C SER A 88 -1.22 -14.82 0.87
N GLU A 89 -1.40 -13.53 0.62
CA GLU A 89 -2.01 -13.01 -0.60
C GLU A 89 -1.20 -13.38 -1.85
N ALA A 90 0.13 -13.26 -1.80
CA ALA A 90 1.00 -13.64 -2.91
C ALA A 90 0.91 -15.13 -3.24
N GLU A 91 0.87 -16.02 -2.24
CA GLU A 91 0.68 -17.46 -2.47
C GLU A 91 -0.72 -17.78 -3.02
N SER A 92 -1.76 -17.11 -2.53
CA SER A 92 -3.12 -17.25 -3.07
C SER A 92 -3.19 -16.80 -4.53
N LEU A 93 -2.63 -15.63 -4.85
CA LEU A 93 -2.61 -15.08 -6.19
C LEU A 93 -1.81 -15.97 -7.14
N LYS A 94 -0.65 -16.48 -6.70
CA LYS A 94 0.17 -17.42 -7.47
C LYS A 94 -0.64 -18.69 -7.79
N LYS A 95 -1.37 -19.23 -6.81
CA LYS A 95 -2.22 -20.40 -7.04
C LYS A 95 -3.33 -20.08 -8.05
N GLU A 96 -4.01 -18.96 -7.90
CA GLU A 96 -5.06 -18.52 -8.83
C GLU A 96 -4.54 -18.34 -10.26
N ILE A 97 -3.37 -17.72 -10.42
CA ILE A 97 -2.71 -17.56 -11.73
C ILE A 97 -2.40 -18.92 -12.35
N VAL A 98 -1.83 -19.86 -11.58
CA VAL A 98 -1.51 -21.20 -12.08
C VAL A 98 -2.76 -21.97 -12.46
N ASP A 99 -3.81 -21.92 -11.64
CA ASP A 99 -5.06 -22.63 -11.90
C ASP A 99 -5.79 -22.03 -13.13
N SER A 100 -5.81 -20.70 -13.26
CA SER A 100 -6.34 -20.01 -14.44
C SER A 100 -5.55 -20.34 -15.71
N ALA A 101 -4.22 -20.34 -15.63
CA ALA A 101 -3.37 -20.71 -16.77
C ALA A 101 -3.59 -22.16 -17.21
N ARG A 102 -3.77 -23.10 -16.25
CA ARG A 102 -4.12 -24.49 -16.57
C ARG A 102 -5.48 -24.59 -17.25
N ALA A 103 -6.50 -23.93 -16.71
CA ALA A 103 -7.83 -23.92 -17.31
C ALA A 103 -7.83 -23.35 -18.75
N GLN A 104 -7.12 -22.23 -18.97
CA GLN A 104 -6.96 -21.65 -20.30
C GLN A 104 -6.19 -22.58 -21.24
N SER A 105 -5.14 -23.26 -20.76
CA SER A 105 -4.40 -24.21 -21.58
C SER A 105 -5.24 -25.44 -21.97
N GLU A 106 -6.07 -25.93 -21.07
CA GLU A 106 -7.00 -27.04 -21.34
C GLU A 106 -8.07 -26.63 -22.36
N ASP A 107 -8.68 -25.45 -22.20
CA ASP A 107 -9.65 -24.90 -23.15
C ASP A 107 -9.01 -24.71 -24.54
N MET A 108 -7.80 -24.15 -24.60
CA MET A 108 -7.06 -24.00 -25.84
C MET A 108 -6.78 -25.36 -26.50
N MET A 109 -6.33 -26.37 -25.74
CA MET A 109 -6.13 -27.72 -26.26
C MET A 109 -7.42 -28.35 -26.79
N GLN A 110 -8.56 -28.14 -26.13
CA GLN A 110 -9.85 -28.63 -26.61
C GLN A 110 -10.24 -27.96 -27.92
N LYS A 111 -10.14 -26.63 -28.00
CA LYS A 111 -10.41 -25.86 -29.22
C LYS A 111 -9.52 -26.30 -30.38
N THR A 112 -8.21 -26.45 -30.14
CA THR A 112 -7.27 -26.94 -31.17
C THR A 112 -7.62 -28.35 -31.63
N LYS A 113 -8.04 -29.26 -30.73
CA LYS A 113 -8.48 -30.61 -31.12
C LYS A 113 -9.73 -30.59 -32.00
N VAL A 114 -10.67 -29.68 -31.73
CA VAL A 114 -11.88 -29.52 -32.56
C VAL A 114 -11.48 -28.99 -33.94
N GLN A 115 -10.70 -27.91 -33.98
CA GLN A 115 -10.21 -27.33 -35.24
C GLN A 115 -9.43 -28.35 -36.08
N LEU A 116 -8.55 -29.14 -35.47
CA LEU A 116 -7.79 -30.17 -36.17
C LEU A 116 -8.69 -31.27 -36.76
N ARG A 117 -9.80 -31.61 -36.09
CA ARG A 117 -10.76 -32.57 -36.64
C ARG A 117 -11.49 -31.99 -37.85
N GLU A 118 -11.96 -30.74 -37.74
CA GLU A 118 -12.63 -30.04 -38.83
C GLU A 118 -11.70 -29.88 -40.04
N GLU A 119 -10.44 -29.49 -39.81
CA GLU A 119 -9.43 -29.35 -40.86
C GLU A 119 -9.11 -30.69 -41.53
N LYS A 120 -8.99 -31.78 -40.74
CA LYS A 120 -8.79 -33.12 -41.29
C LYS A 120 -9.98 -33.57 -42.15
N GLU A 121 -11.21 -33.29 -41.73
CA GLU A 121 -12.40 -33.60 -42.52
C GLU A 121 -12.44 -32.79 -43.82
N ALA A 122 -12.09 -31.51 -43.77
CA ALA A 122 -11.97 -30.66 -44.95
C ALA A 122 -10.91 -31.19 -45.93
N MET A 123 -9.70 -31.50 -45.45
CA MET A 123 -8.62 -32.07 -46.28
C MET A 123 -9.02 -33.40 -46.92
N LEU A 124 -9.73 -34.27 -46.20
CA LEU A 124 -10.22 -35.54 -46.76
C LEU A 124 -11.30 -35.31 -47.82
N GLY A 125 -12.15 -34.29 -47.65
CA GLY A 125 -13.13 -33.87 -48.64
C GLY A 125 -12.47 -33.37 -49.92
N GLU A 126 -11.47 -32.50 -49.79
CA GLU A 126 -10.70 -31.95 -50.90
C GLU A 126 -9.95 -33.06 -51.66
N ALA A 127 -9.26 -33.96 -50.94
CA ALA A 127 -8.58 -35.11 -51.52
C ALA A 127 -9.53 -36.06 -52.28
N ARG A 128 -10.78 -36.25 -51.80
CA ARG A 128 -11.80 -37.03 -52.52
C ARG A 128 -12.27 -36.32 -53.79
N GLY A 129 -12.35 -34.99 -53.77
CA GLY A 129 -12.65 -34.16 -54.94
C GLY A 129 -11.60 -34.34 -56.03
N GLU A 130 -10.32 -34.15 -55.67
CA GLU A 130 -9.18 -34.34 -56.57
C GLU A 130 -9.12 -35.77 -57.14
N LEU A 131 -9.33 -36.79 -56.30
CA LEU A 131 -9.38 -38.19 -56.74
C LEU A 131 -10.51 -38.44 -57.74
N SER A 132 -11.70 -37.87 -57.50
CA SER A 132 -12.84 -38.01 -58.41
C SER A 132 -12.55 -37.38 -59.77
N GLU A 133 -11.90 -36.20 -59.78
CA GLU A 133 -11.46 -35.53 -61.00
C GLU A 133 -10.41 -36.36 -61.76
N LEU A 134 -9.44 -36.93 -61.04
CA LEU A 134 -8.42 -37.80 -61.62
C LEU A 134 -9.01 -39.07 -62.25
N VAL A 135 -9.99 -39.69 -61.58
CA VAL A 135 -10.70 -40.87 -62.07
C VAL A 135 -11.54 -40.53 -63.29
N LEU A 136 -12.22 -39.38 -63.30
CA LEU A 136 -12.96 -38.87 -64.47
C LEU A 136 -12.03 -38.68 -65.68
N MET A 137 -10.89 -38.00 -65.47
CA MET A 137 -9.89 -37.81 -66.53
C MET A 137 -9.32 -39.14 -67.05
N ALA A 138 -9.02 -40.08 -66.16
CA ALA A 138 -8.54 -41.41 -66.55
C ALA A 138 -9.60 -42.19 -67.33
N THR A 139 -10.85 -42.16 -66.88
CA THR A 139 -11.99 -42.81 -67.54
C THR A 139 -12.25 -42.20 -68.91
N GLU A 140 -12.22 -40.87 -69.04
CA GLU A 140 -12.36 -40.17 -70.33
C GLU A 140 -11.23 -40.56 -71.30
N LYS A 141 -10.00 -40.66 -70.80
CA LYS A 141 -8.84 -41.06 -71.62
C LYS A 141 -8.93 -42.53 -72.08
N ILE A 142 -9.42 -43.43 -71.23
CA ILE A 142 -9.65 -44.84 -71.59
C ILE A 142 -10.80 -44.94 -72.60
N LEU A 143 -11.94 -44.27 -72.37
CA LEU A 143 -13.05 -44.25 -73.32
C LEU A 143 -12.60 -43.74 -74.69
N LYS A 144 -11.84 -42.64 -74.74
CA LYS A 144 -11.28 -42.11 -75.99
C LYS A 144 -10.34 -43.08 -76.71
N ARG A 145 -9.67 -43.97 -75.98
CA ARG A 145 -8.73 -44.95 -76.56
C ARG A 145 -9.43 -46.21 -77.06
N GLU A 146 -10.44 -46.68 -76.33
CA GLU A 146 -11.13 -47.95 -76.62
C GLU A 146 -12.36 -47.78 -77.53
N PHE A 147 -12.92 -46.56 -77.67
CA PHE A 147 -14.03 -46.33 -78.61
C PHE A 147 -13.55 -46.29 -80.06
N THR A 148 -13.89 -47.33 -80.82
CA THR A 148 -13.73 -47.34 -82.28
C THR A 148 -14.90 -46.62 -82.97
N GLN A 149 -14.76 -46.26 -84.26
CA GLN A 149 -15.88 -45.66 -85.03
C GLN A 149 -17.12 -46.56 -85.05
N GLU A 150 -16.95 -47.87 -84.90
CA GLU A 150 -18.04 -48.84 -84.87
C GLU A 150 -18.81 -48.79 -83.54
N ASP A 151 -18.11 -48.64 -82.42
CA ASP A 151 -18.72 -48.45 -81.09
C ASP A 151 -19.46 -47.12 -80.98
N GLN A 152 -18.94 -46.06 -81.58
CA GLN A 152 -19.63 -44.76 -81.69
C GLN A 152 -20.95 -44.88 -82.47
N LYS A 153 -20.97 -45.70 -83.53
CA LYS A 153 -22.18 -45.95 -84.33
C LYS A 153 -23.23 -46.76 -83.55
N ARG A 154 -22.81 -47.81 -82.85
CA ARG A 154 -23.69 -48.62 -81.98
C ARG A 154 -24.25 -47.82 -80.82
N LEU A 155 -23.47 -46.93 -80.21
CA LEU A 155 -23.94 -46.05 -79.14
C LEU A 155 -24.98 -45.04 -79.65
N ALA A 156 -24.76 -44.47 -80.84
CA ALA A 156 -25.71 -43.55 -81.47
C ALA A 156 -27.02 -44.25 -81.84
N GLU A 157 -26.95 -45.48 -82.33
CA GLU A 157 -28.13 -46.31 -82.61
C GLU A 157 -28.89 -46.68 -81.33
N ALA A 158 -28.19 -47.08 -80.26
CA ALA A 158 -28.79 -47.39 -78.96
C ALA A 158 -29.46 -46.18 -78.29
N LEU A 159 -28.81 -45.00 -78.30
CA LEU A 159 -29.40 -43.75 -77.80
C LEU A 159 -30.64 -43.35 -78.61
N SER A 160 -30.60 -43.53 -79.93
CA SER A 160 -31.77 -43.26 -80.79
C SER A 160 -32.93 -44.23 -80.55
N SER A 161 -32.63 -45.45 -80.10
CA SER A 161 -33.59 -46.48 -79.71
C SER A 161 -34.25 -46.16 -78.36
N GLU A 162 -33.49 -45.81 -77.34
CA GLU A 162 -34.04 -45.40 -76.04
C GLU A 162 -34.83 -44.09 -76.12
N MET A 163 -34.37 -43.10 -76.90
CA MET A 163 -35.15 -41.87 -77.12
C MET A 163 -36.47 -42.12 -77.86
N LYS A 164 -36.59 -43.22 -78.62
CA LYS A 164 -37.84 -43.64 -79.26
C LYS A 164 -38.74 -44.46 -78.33
N SER A 165 -38.20 -45.07 -77.26
CA SER A 165 -39.01 -45.81 -76.27
C SER A 165 -39.49 -44.97 -75.09
N VAL A 166 -39.05 -43.71 -74.97
CA VAL A 166 -39.48 -42.74 -73.94
C VAL A 166 -40.56 -41.77 -74.47
N LYS A 167 -41.18 -42.08 -75.61
CA LYS A 167 -42.45 -41.48 -76.07
C LYS A 167 -43.54 -42.54 -76.08
#